data_AF-A0A971QGZ3-F1
#
_entry.id   AF-A0A971QGZ3-F1
#
_cell.length_a   1.000
_cell.length_b   1.000
_cell.length_c   1.000
_cell.angle_alpha   90.00
_cell.angle_beta   90.00
_cell.angle_gamma   90.00
#
_symmetry.space_group_name_H-M   'P 1'
#
loop_
_entity.id
_entity.type
_entity.pdbx_description
1 polymer ?
#
loop_
_entity_poly.entity_id
_entity_poly.type
_entity_poly.pdbx_seq_one_letter_code
_entity_poly.pdbx_strand_id
1 'polypeptide(L)'
;MQANHLRITRALCAAVMCASVAAGTSAQTTATWTGGAANNSYNDPANWDIGVVPINTLTEEYVVVIGAGVTVNYDVPDGPGGNNGVTRFSLAAGSTVNLQGRNLVVHDSAAIAGKIKATSGSLTAAHVASTLSGDRAVLEVNTSANPADSANITLNASGTYLATNSALNNTAFLSASGSNAVVNLPFVSTVDSYTDHYGTHTRTISATNGGFIDLSGVTLLRGGSGTYGGLDRVRVVATTGGAVDLASLQQIDGYVT
;
A
#
# COMPACT_ATOMS: atom_id res chain seq x y z
N MET A 1 49.71 -51.18 -56.06
CA MET A 1 50.06 -49.75 -56.20
C MET A 1 48.81 -48.93 -56.02
N GLN A 2 48.94 -47.81 -55.31
CA GLN A 2 47.91 -46.97 -54.69
C GLN A 2 46.73 -46.55 -55.59
N ALA A 3 45.55 -46.39 -54.99
CA ALA A 3 44.80 -45.13 -55.04
C ALA A 3 43.74 -45.08 -53.92
N ASN A 4 43.98 -44.18 -52.96
CA ASN A 4 43.02 -43.70 -51.97
C ASN A 4 41.85 -42.98 -52.66
N HIS A 5 40.61 -43.25 -52.24
CA HIS A 5 39.53 -42.27 -52.40
C HIS A 5 38.78 -42.04 -51.09
N LEU A 6 38.76 -40.75 -50.77
CA LEU A 6 38.43 -40.07 -49.54
C LEU A 6 36.90 -40.01 -49.32
N ARG A 7 36.45 -40.27 -48.09
CA ARG A 7 35.06 -40.11 -47.65
C ARG A 7 34.74 -38.61 -47.50
N ILE A 8 33.60 -38.16 -48.04
CA ILE A 8 33.02 -36.85 -47.71
C ILE A 8 31.58 -37.10 -47.24
N THR A 9 31.39 -37.13 -45.92
CA THR A 9 30.06 -37.10 -45.28
C THR A 9 29.67 -35.63 -45.11
N ARG A 10 28.60 -35.19 -45.79
CA ARG A 10 28.04 -33.84 -45.64
C ARG A 10 27.31 -33.72 -44.30
N ALA A 11 27.87 -32.95 -43.38
CA ALA A 11 27.16 -32.51 -42.17
C ALA A 11 26.22 -31.35 -42.53
N LEU A 12 24.93 -31.51 -42.25
CA LEU A 12 23.91 -30.48 -42.39
C LEU A 12 23.93 -29.61 -41.11
N CYS A 13 24.48 -28.40 -41.18
CA CYS A 13 24.38 -27.44 -40.07
C CYS A 13 23.01 -26.77 -40.09
N ALA A 14 22.12 -27.16 -39.17
CA ALA A 14 20.90 -26.42 -38.89
C ALA A 14 21.23 -25.22 -37.99
N ALA A 15 21.16 -24.01 -38.53
CA ALA A 15 21.29 -22.79 -37.75
C ALA A 15 19.96 -22.52 -37.04
N VAL A 16 19.92 -22.75 -35.72
CA VAL A 16 18.84 -22.27 -34.85
C VAL A 16 19.04 -20.77 -34.69
N MET A 17 18.23 -19.96 -35.38
CA MET A 17 18.12 -18.54 -35.11
C MET A 17 17.38 -18.36 -33.77
N CYS A 18 18.13 -18.20 -32.68
CA CYS A 18 17.58 -17.64 -31.45
C CYS A 18 17.25 -16.16 -31.72
N ALA A 19 15.98 -15.86 -32.00
CA ALA A 19 15.50 -14.48 -31.93
C ALA A 19 15.59 -14.02 -30.47
N SER A 20 16.65 -13.29 -30.14
CA SER A 20 16.73 -12.55 -28.89
C SER A 20 15.68 -11.45 -28.94
N VAL A 21 14.54 -11.66 -28.28
CA VAL A 21 13.65 -10.57 -27.89
C VAL A 21 14.46 -9.68 -26.95
N ALA A 22 14.91 -8.53 -27.47
CA ALA A 22 15.42 -7.47 -26.63
C ALA A 22 14.25 -7.03 -25.73
N ALA A 23 14.30 -7.41 -24.45
CA ALA A 23 13.43 -6.82 -23.46
C ALA A 23 13.75 -5.32 -23.42
N GLY A 24 12.83 -4.49 -23.94
CA GLY A 24 12.96 -3.04 -23.83
C GLY A 24 12.99 -2.67 -22.36
N THR A 25 14.04 -1.99 -21.92
CA THR A 25 14.05 -1.35 -20.60
C THR A 25 13.15 -0.13 -20.67
N SER A 26 12.06 -0.12 -19.90
CA SER A 26 11.28 1.11 -19.69
C SER A 26 12.15 2.13 -18.94
N ALA A 27 12.08 3.40 -19.32
CA ALA A 27 12.74 4.46 -18.55
C ALA A 27 11.99 4.63 -17.21
N GLN A 28 12.73 4.88 -16.13
CA GLN A 28 12.15 5.16 -14.82
C GLN A 28 12.31 6.64 -14.49
N THR A 29 11.18 7.33 -14.31
CA THR A 29 11.12 8.74 -13.96
C THR A 29 10.53 8.94 -12.57
N THR A 30 11.18 9.76 -11.74
CA THR A 30 10.61 10.19 -10.47
C THR A 30 9.69 11.39 -10.69
N ALA A 31 8.46 11.31 -10.18
CA ALA A 31 7.47 12.38 -10.20
C ALA A 31 7.13 12.78 -8.76
N THR A 32 7.33 14.05 -8.43
CA THR A 32 7.08 14.61 -7.11
C THR A 32 5.86 15.52 -7.13
N TRP A 33 4.95 15.32 -6.18
CA TRP A 33 3.81 16.19 -5.98
C TRP A 33 4.25 17.60 -5.54
N THR A 34 3.85 18.61 -6.30
CA THR A 34 4.10 20.04 -6.01
C THR A 34 2.84 20.78 -5.56
N GLY A 35 1.66 20.31 -5.97
CA GLY A 35 0.39 21.02 -5.72
C GLY A 35 0.27 22.36 -6.48
N GLY A 36 1.04 22.53 -7.57
CA GLY A 36 1.13 23.79 -8.31
C GLY A 36 -0.18 24.29 -8.92
N ALA A 37 -1.18 23.43 -9.12
CA ALA A 37 -2.47 23.79 -9.69
C ALA A 37 -3.48 24.37 -8.68
N ALA A 38 -3.10 24.50 -7.40
CA ALA A 38 -3.97 24.93 -6.31
C ALA A 38 -5.28 24.11 -6.19
N ASN A 39 -5.24 22.85 -6.63
CA ASN A 39 -6.27 21.84 -6.43
C ASN A 39 -5.63 20.57 -5.87
N ASN A 40 -6.44 19.56 -5.57
CA ASN A 40 -5.97 18.29 -4.99
C ASN A 40 -6.01 17.14 -6.01
N SER A 41 -6.17 17.41 -7.31
CA SER A 41 -6.34 16.36 -8.33
C SER A 41 -5.02 15.68 -8.66
N TYR A 42 -4.93 14.36 -8.50
CA TYR A 42 -3.80 13.57 -8.99
C TYR A 42 -3.66 13.70 -10.50
N ASN A 43 -4.80 13.74 -11.20
CA ASN A 43 -4.89 13.76 -12.66
C ASN A 43 -4.70 15.17 -13.28
N ASP A 44 -4.19 16.14 -12.52
CA ASP A 44 -3.77 17.44 -13.05
C ASP A 44 -2.24 17.48 -13.23
N PRO A 45 -1.73 17.55 -14.48
CA PRO A 45 -0.30 17.65 -14.75
C PRO A 45 0.41 18.79 -14.03
N ALA A 46 -0.27 19.91 -13.73
CA ALA A 46 0.33 21.07 -13.07
C ALA A 46 0.61 20.84 -11.58
N ASN A 47 0.12 19.74 -11.00
CA ASN A 47 0.47 19.33 -9.63
C ASN A 47 1.75 18.49 -9.55
N TRP A 48 2.40 18.20 -10.67
CA TRP A 48 3.61 17.37 -10.75
C TRP A 48 4.81 18.18 -11.22
N ASP A 49 5.97 17.97 -10.61
CA ASP A 49 7.23 18.61 -10.97
C ASP A 49 7.64 18.37 -12.43
N ILE A 50 7.32 17.20 -12.96
CA ILE A 50 7.57 16.80 -14.35
C ILE A 50 6.51 17.30 -15.35
N GLY A 51 5.45 17.98 -14.87
CA GLY A 51 4.40 18.55 -15.73
C GLY A 51 3.56 17.51 -16.47
N VAL A 52 3.54 16.26 -16.01
CA VAL A 52 2.72 15.16 -16.55
C VAL A 52 2.13 14.34 -15.40
N VAL A 53 0.97 13.72 -15.62
CA VAL A 53 0.35 12.81 -14.64
C VAL A 53 1.13 11.49 -14.61
N PRO A 54 1.73 11.09 -13.47
CA PRO A 54 2.58 9.92 -13.41
C PRO A 54 1.72 8.64 -13.34
N ILE A 55 1.66 7.96 -14.48
CA ILE A 55 1.00 6.68 -14.70
C ILE A 55 1.85 5.89 -15.70
N ASN A 56 2.19 4.65 -15.35
CA ASN A 56 3.05 3.81 -16.17
C ASN A 56 2.49 3.63 -17.58
N THR A 57 3.37 3.69 -18.56
CA THR A 57 3.08 3.41 -19.97
C THR A 57 3.94 2.23 -20.45
N LEU A 58 3.87 1.90 -21.73
CA LEU A 58 4.73 0.86 -22.31
C LEU A 58 6.22 1.23 -22.34
N THR A 59 6.54 2.52 -22.21
CA THR A 59 7.91 3.04 -22.40
C THR A 59 8.42 3.84 -21.22
N GLU A 60 7.54 4.20 -20.28
CA GLU A 60 7.87 5.01 -19.12
C GLU A 60 7.23 4.44 -17.86
N GLU A 61 8.02 4.33 -16.81
CA GLU A 61 7.64 3.88 -15.49
C GLU A 61 7.87 4.97 -14.46
N TYR A 62 6.96 5.11 -13.50
CA TYR A 62 6.98 6.21 -12.55
C TYR A 62 7.27 5.77 -11.12
N VAL A 63 8.17 6.51 -10.47
CA VAL A 63 8.36 6.53 -9.02
C VAL A 63 7.66 7.77 -8.48
N VAL A 64 6.54 7.58 -7.81
CA VAL A 64 5.70 8.66 -7.31
C VAL A 64 6.06 9.02 -5.88
N VAL A 65 6.25 10.32 -5.63
CA VAL A 65 6.58 10.86 -4.31
C VAL A 65 5.58 11.95 -3.92
N ILE A 66 4.80 11.70 -2.88
CA ILE A 66 3.91 12.69 -2.26
C ILE A 66 4.53 13.13 -0.93
N GLY A 67 4.87 14.42 -0.85
CA GLY A 67 5.48 15.06 0.33
C GLY A 67 4.52 15.18 1.52
N ALA A 68 5.04 15.71 2.63
CA ALA A 68 4.28 15.82 3.88
C ALA A 68 3.22 16.94 3.81
N GLY A 69 2.15 16.80 4.60
CA GLY A 69 1.19 17.88 4.87
C GLY A 69 0.23 18.23 3.72
N VAL A 70 0.17 17.43 2.66
CA VAL A 70 -0.74 17.64 1.52
C VAL A 70 -1.89 16.65 1.50
N THR A 71 -2.97 16.99 0.79
CA THR A 71 -4.06 16.07 0.47
C THR A 71 -4.16 15.89 -1.03
N VAL A 72 -4.18 14.65 -1.50
CA VAL A 72 -4.28 14.29 -2.91
C VAL A 72 -5.52 13.43 -3.12
N ASN A 73 -6.33 13.77 -4.10
CA ASN A 73 -7.47 12.98 -4.56
C ASN A 73 -7.03 12.20 -5.79
N TYR A 74 -6.93 10.89 -5.65
CA TYR A 74 -6.60 10.04 -6.78
C TYR A 74 -7.84 9.86 -7.67
N ASP A 75 -7.85 10.57 -8.79
CA ASP A 75 -9.00 10.72 -9.70
C ASP A 75 -8.71 10.28 -11.15
N VAL A 76 -7.59 9.57 -11.37
CA VAL A 76 -7.18 9.03 -12.68
C VAL A 76 -8.26 8.09 -13.25
N PRO A 77 -8.80 8.36 -14.45
CA PRO A 77 -9.87 7.53 -15.02
C PRO A 77 -9.48 6.10 -15.36
N ASP A 78 -10.34 5.14 -15.01
CA ASP A 78 -10.24 3.76 -15.48
C ASP A 78 -10.73 3.69 -16.95
N GLY A 79 -9.83 3.86 -17.93
CA GLY A 79 -10.14 3.86 -19.37
C GLY A 79 -9.83 2.55 -20.11
N PRO A 80 -10.20 2.40 -21.40
CA PRO A 80 -9.78 1.26 -22.21
C PRO A 80 -8.27 1.36 -22.48
N GLY A 81 -7.50 0.45 -21.87
CA GLY A 81 -6.04 0.54 -21.74
C GLY A 81 -5.56 1.20 -20.44
N GLY A 82 -6.48 1.46 -19.50
CA GLY A 82 -6.32 2.11 -18.21
C GLY A 82 -5.26 1.47 -17.33
N ASN A 83 -4.02 1.87 -17.58
CA ASN A 83 -2.99 1.66 -16.60
C ASN A 83 -3.28 2.65 -15.48
N ASN A 84 -3.52 2.13 -14.30
CA ASN A 84 -3.56 2.85 -13.04
C ASN A 84 -2.33 2.51 -12.19
N GLY A 85 -1.34 1.94 -12.88
CA GLY A 85 -0.10 1.44 -12.34
C GLY A 85 0.92 2.56 -12.18
N VAL A 86 1.58 2.56 -11.04
CA VAL A 86 2.87 3.23 -10.84
C VAL A 86 3.88 2.17 -10.44
N THR A 87 5.16 2.38 -10.72
CA THR A 87 6.18 1.40 -10.33
C THR A 87 6.42 1.46 -8.83
N ARG A 88 6.68 2.65 -8.27
CA ARG A 88 6.81 2.83 -6.81
C ARG A 88 5.98 4.00 -6.35
N PHE A 89 5.59 3.95 -5.08
CA PHE A 89 4.76 4.98 -4.47
C PHE A 89 5.23 5.29 -3.05
N SER A 90 5.48 6.56 -2.75
CA SER A 90 5.86 7.03 -1.42
C SER A 90 4.88 8.10 -0.94
N LEU A 91 4.33 7.91 0.26
CA LEU A 91 3.44 8.87 0.91
C LEU A 91 4.02 9.29 2.26
N ALA A 92 4.47 10.54 2.37
CA ALA A 92 5.09 11.04 3.59
C ALA A 92 4.10 11.23 4.74
N ALA A 93 4.61 11.20 5.97
CA ALA A 93 3.84 11.44 7.19
C ALA A 93 3.05 12.77 7.14
N GLY A 94 1.82 12.75 7.65
CA GLY A 94 0.95 13.92 7.70
C GLY A 94 0.28 14.30 6.37
N SER A 95 0.53 13.57 5.29
CA SER A 95 -0.22 13.71 4.04
C SER A 95 -1.37 12.69 3.95
N THR A 96 -2.32 12.94 3.05
CA THR A 96 -3.47 12.05 2.80
C THR A 96 -3.65 11.79 1.32
N VAL A 97 -3.90 10.54 0.93
CA VAL A 97 -4.47 10.19 -0.38
C VAL A 97 -5.89 9.69 -0.21
N ASN A 98 -6.82 10.29 -0.95
CA ASN A 98 -8.22 9.88 -1.03
C ASN A 98 -8.46 9.09 -2.31
N LEU A 99 -9.11 7.94 -2.17
CA LEU A 99 -9.55 7.06 -3.25
C LEU A 99 -11.09 7.02 -3.25
N GLN A 100 -11.68 7.39 -4.38
CA GLN A 100 -13.12 7.33 -4.59
C GLN A 100 -13.42 6.93 -6.03
N GLY A 101 -13.92 5.71 -6.21
CA GLY A 101 -14.30 5.13 -7.50
C GLY A 101 -13.12 4.84 -8.42
N ARG A 102 -11.88 4.97 -7.93
CA ARG A 102 -10.63 4.80 -8.67
C ARG A 102 -9.73 3.77 -8.02
N ASN A 103 -8.92 3.12 -8.83
CA ASN A 103 -8.00 2.09 -8.38
C ASN A 103 -6.57 2.57 -8.60
N LEU A 104 -5.67 2.45 -7.63
CA LEU A 104 -4.23 2.70 -7.76
C LEU A 104 -3.50 1.37 -7.56
N VAL A 105 -2.68 0.99 -8.54
CA VAL A 105 -1.84 -0.20 -8.49
C VAL A 105 -0.38 0.22 -8.37
N VAL A 106 0.34 -0.36 -7.43
CA VAL A 106 1.78 -0.17 -7.26
C VAL A 106 2.46 -1.51 -7.59
N HIS A 107 3.25 -1.52 -8.66
CA HIS A 107 3.81 -2.76 -9.22
C HIS A 107 5.04 -3.29 -8.48
N ASP A 108 5.86 -2.39 -7.93
CA ASP A 108 6.96 -2.69 -7.03
C ASP A 108 6.54 -2.24 -5.61
N SER A 109 7.37 -1.47 -4.90
CA SER A 109 7.15 -1.13 -3.50
C SER A 109 6.28 0.11 -3.28
N ALA A 110 5.41 0.06 -2.26
CA ALA A 110 4.82 1.26 -1.64
C ALA A 110 5.43 1.54 -0.25
N ALA A 111 5.77 2.80 0.05
CA ALA A 111 6.18 3.26 1.38
C ALA A 111 5.13 4.24 1.93
N ILE A 112 4.30 3.78 2.87
CA ILE A 112 3.18 4.56 3.39
C ILE A 112 3.47 5.04 4.82
N ALA A 113 3.77 6.33 4.98
CA ALA A 113 3.86 7.00 6.28
C ALA A 113 2.69 7.96 6.56
N GLY A 114 1.97 8.35 5.51
CA GLY A 114 0.77 9.18 5.60
C GLY A 114 -0.52 8.36 5.76
N LYS A 115 -1.63 9.00 5.40
CA LYS A 115 -2.97 8.41 5.45
C LYS A 115 -3.45 7.99 4.07
N ILE A 116 -3.93 6.76 3.93
CA ILE A 116 -4.73 6.33 2.79
C ILE A 116 -6.19 6.26 3.25
N LYS A 117 -7.07 6.94 2.54
CA LYS A 117 -8.52 6.90 2.76
C LYS A 117 -9.21 6.40 1.50
N ALA A 118 -9.96 5.32 1.59
CA ALA A 118 -10.76 4.79 0.50
C ALA A 118 -12.25 4.76 0.88
N THR A 119 -13.09 5.39 0.06
CA THR A 119 -14.56 5.28 0.20
C THR A 119 -15.19 4.40 -0.88
N SER A 120 -14.51 4.30 -2.02
CA SER A 120 -14.72 3.31 -3.07
C SER A 120 -13.47 3.20 -3.94
N GLY A 121 -13.30 2.09 -4.67
CA GLY A 121 -12.08 1.84 -5.45
C GLY A 121 -10.99 1.15 -4.61
N SER A 122 -9.72 1.25 -5.00
CA SER A 122 -8.69 0.49 -4.31
C SER A 122 -7.28 1.06 -4.34
N LEU A 123 -6.46 0.65 -3.37
CA LEU A 123 -5.01 0.67 -3.43
C LEU A 123 -4.50 -0.76 -3.38
N THR A 124 -3.67 -1.16 -4.35
CA THR A 124 -3.00 -2.46 -4.35
C THR A 124 -1.49 -2.28 -4.46
N ALA A 125 -0.75 -2.61 -3.40
CA ALA A 125 0.70 -2.67 -3.37
C ALA A 125 1.14 -4.05 -2.86
N ALA A 126 1.09 -5.04 -3.76
CA ALA A 126 1.28 -6.44 -3.41
C ALA A 126 2.76 -6.90 -3.44
N HIS A 127 3.71 -6.00 -3.65
CA HIS A 127 5.12 -6.36 -3.55
C HIS A 127 5.58 -6.42 -2.09
N VAL A 128 6.39 -7.42 -1.76
CA VAL A 128 6.90 -7.69 -0.39
C VAL A 128 7.84 -6.60 0.15
N ALA A 129 8.37 -5.75 -0.72
CA ALA A 129 9.16 -4.59 -0.33
C ALA A 129 8.29 -3.38 0.08
N SER A 130 6.96 -3.53 0.06
CA SER A 130 6.06 -2.49 0.58
C SER A 130 6.20 -2.36 2.10
N THR A 131 5.93 -1.18 2.64
CA THR A 131 6.09 -0.87 4.05
C THR A 131 5.00 0.08 4.54
N LEU A 132 4.58 -0.12 5.79
CA LEU A 132 3.94 0.91 6.61
C LEU A 132 5.06 1.67 7.31
N SER A 133 5.63 2.64 6.61
CA SER A 133 6.80 3.39 7.04
C SER A 133 6.46 4.44 8.10
N GLY A 134 7.39 4.75 9.01
CA GLY A 134 7.17 5.76 10.05
C GLY A 134 6.27 5.27 11.20
N ASP A 135 5.72 6.21 11.98
CA ASP A 135 5.03 5.94 13.25
C ASP A 135 3.57 6.44 13.30
N ARG A 136 3.07 6.97 12.18
CA ARG A 136 1.73 7.59 12.07
C ARG A 136 0.93 7.19 10.84
N ALA A 137 1.31 6.11 10.15
CA ALA A 137 0.56 5.65 8.99
C ALA A 137 -0.90 5.35 9.39
N VAL A 138 -1.84 5.66 8.49
CA VAL A 138 -3.27 5.40 8.71
C VAL A 138 -3.88 4.78 7.47
N LEU A 139 -4.59 3.68 7.64
CA LEU A 139 -5.39 3.07 6.57
C LEU A 139 -6.86 3.13 6.98
N GLU A 140 -7.66 3.89 6.24
CA GLU A 140 -9.08 4.10 6.51
C GLU A 140 -9.90 3.67 5.30
N VAL A 141 -10.75 2.66 5.47
CA VAL A 141 -11.69 2.19 4.45
C VAL A 141 -13.10 2.34 4.96
N ASN A 142 -13.90 3.16 4.28
CA ASN A 142 -15.27 3.49 4.69
C ASN A 142 -16.20 3.43 3.48
N THR A 143 -16.81 2.28 3.23
CA THR A 143 -17.83 2.17 2.17
C THR A 143 -19.16 2.77 2.64
N SER A 144 -19.99 3.18 1.68
CA SER A 144 -21.35 3.62 1.99
C SER A 144 -22.25 2.42 2.31
N ALA A 145 -23.52 2.69 2.65
CA ALA A 145 -24.51 1.63 2.84
C ALA A 145 -24.93 0.97 1.51
N ASN A 146 -24.48 1.46 0.35
CA ASN A 146 -24.75 0.85 -0.94
C ASN A 146 -23.96 -0.47 -1.09
N PRO A 147 -24.61 -1.64 -1.23
CA PRO A 147 -23.91 -2.92 -1.34
C PRO A 147 -23.03 -3.06 -2.59
N ALA A 148 -23.23 -2.21 -3.60
CA ALA A 148 -22.39 -2.18 -4.80
C ALA A 148 -21.08 -1.40 -4.59
N ASP A 149 -20.99 -0.60 -3.53
CA ASP A 149 -19.76 0.10 -3.20
C ASP A 149 -18.76 -0.91 -2.62
N SER A 150 -17.53 -0.85 -3.12
CA SER A 150 -16.42 -1.62 -2.59
C SER A 150 -15.20 -0.72 -2.50
N ALA A 151 -14.49 -0.85 -1.38
CA ALA A 151 -13.24 -0.16 -1.14
C ALA A 151 -12.24 -1.14 -0.56
N ASN A 152 -11.03 -1.20 -1.13
CA ASN A 152 -9.99 -2.12 -0.68
C ASN A 152 -8.63 -1.44 -0.58
N ILE A 153 -7.93 -1.67 0.51
CA ILE A 153 -6.51 -1.37 0.64
C ILE A 153 -5.77 -2.69 0.85
N THR A 154 -4.94 -3.10 -0.09
CA THR A 154 -4.09 -4.30 0.02
C THR A 154 -2.62 -3.90 -0.02
N LEU A 155 -1.89 -4.14 1.06
CA LEU A 155 -0.45 -3.91 1.15
C LEU A 155 0.24 -5.18 1.63
N ASN A 156 1.22 -5.66 0.88
CA ASN A 156 2.13 -6.72 1.34
C ASN A 156 3.26 -6.14 2.19
N ALA A 157 2.92 -5.22 3.09
CA ALA A 157 3.84 -4.69 4.07
C ALA A 157 4.20 -5.77 5.09
N SER A 158 5.49 -5.91 5.37
CA SER A 158 6.01 -6.88 6.33
C SER A 158 6.68 -6.21 7.54
N GLY A 159 6.80 -6.96 8.63
CA GLY A 159 7.43 -6.48 9.86
C GLY A 159 6.45 -5.73 10.77
N THR A 160 6.88 -4.59 11.29
CA THR A 160 6.15 -3.85 12.35
C THR A 160 5.34 -2.69 11.79
N TYR A 161 4.05 -2.68 12.09
CA TYR A 161 3.21 -1.48 11.99
C TYR A 161 3.35 -0.66 13.28
N LEU A 162 4.14 0.42 13.20
CA LEU A 162 4.30 1.36 14.31
C LEU A 162 3.14 2.35 14.37
N ALA A 163 2.50 2.42 15.54
CA ALA A 163 1.47 3.39 15.88
C ALA A 163 1.87 4.14 17.15
N THR A 164 3.08 4.71 17.16
CA THR A 164 3.67 5.36 18.34
C THR A 164 3.58 6.88 18.30
N ASN A 165 3.07 7.49 17.24
CA ASN A 165 2.97 8.95 17.18
C ASN A 165 1.82 9.51 18.03
N SER A 166 2.03 10.65 18.68
CA SER A 166 0.99 11.37 19.45
C SER A 166 -0.15 11.88 18.57
N ALA A 167 0.07 12.11 17.28
CA ALA A 167 -0.98 12.47 16.34
C ALA A 167 -2.06 11.38 16.18
N LEU A 168 -1.76 10.14 16.57
CA LEU A 168 -2.70 9.02 16.56
C LEU A 168 -3.49 8.89 17.87
N ASN A 169 -3.27 9.75 18.87
CA ASN A 169 -3.96 9.68 20.15
C ASN A 169 -5.48 9.76 19.96
N ASN A 170 -6.22 8.77 20.48
CA ASN A 170 -7.68 8.69 20.41
C ASN A 170 -8.23 8.55 18.98
N THR A 171 -7.45 7.97 18.07
CA THR A 171 -7.84 7.74 16.68
C THR A 171 -7.89 6.26 16.32
N ALA A 172 -8.60 5.93 15.24
CA ALA A 172 -8.41 4.66 14.55
C ALA A 172 -7.30 4.83 13.49
N PHE A 173 -6.22 4.08 13.62
CA PHE A 173 -5.11 4.10 12.65
C PHE A 173 -5.27 2.99 11.58
N LEU A 174 -6.13 2.01 11.86
CA LEU A 174 -6.51 0.97 10.94
C LEU A 174 -8.02 0.76 11.05
N SER A 175 -8.77 1.07 9.99
CA SER A 175 -10.22 0.91 10.00
C SER A 175 -10.81 0.41 8.70
N ALA A 176 -11.80 -0.46 8.83
CA ALA A 176 -12.67 -0.92 7.75
C ALA A 176 -14.13 -0.86 8.24
N SER A 177 -14.94 0.03 7.67
CA SER A 177 -16.35 0.14 7.99
C SER A 177 -17.21 0.05 6.73
N GLY A 178 -18.24 -0.79 6.80
CA GLY A 178 -19.22 -0.98 5.73
C GLY A 178 -19.00 -2.30 4.98
N SER A 179 -20.03 -2.73 4.24
CA SER A 179 -19.93 -3.95 3.44
C SER A 179 -18.88 -3.77 2.35
N ASN A 180 -18.10 -4.82 2.08
CA ASN A 180 -17.00 -4.80 1.10
C ASN A 180 -15.90 -3.76 1.38
N ALA A 181 -15.82 -3.22 2.61
CA ALA A 181 -14.68 -2.46 3.10
C ALA A 181 -13.60 -3.43 3.58
N VAL A 182 -12.45 -3.43 2.91
CA VAL A 182 -11.36 -4.37 3.22
C VAL A 182 -10.04 -3.63 3.42
N VAL A 183 -9.33 -3.97 4.50
CA VAL A 183 -7.89 -3.70 4.62
C VAL A 183 -7.16 -5.03 4.75
N ASN A 184 -6.21 -5.29 3.85
CA ASN A 184 -5.45 -6.53 3.81
C ASN A 184 -3.95 -6.28 4.07
N LEU A 185 -3.45 -6.82 5.19
CA LEU A 185 -2.07 -6.69 5.69
C LEU A 185 -1.52 -8.06 6.15
N PRO A 186 -1.46 -9.07 5.27
CA PRO A 186 -1.29 -10.46 5.69
C PRO A 186 0.13 -10.79 6.13
N PHE A 187 1.10 -9.89 5.89
CA PHE A 187 2.52 -10.08 6.21
C PHE A 187 3.03 -9.20 7.37
N VAL A 188 2.17 -8.34 7.94
CA VAL A 188 2.52 -7.60 9.16
C VAL A 188 2.64 -8.60 10.30
N SER A 189 3.80 -8.67 10.95
CA SER A 189 4.06 -9.61 12.05
C SER A 189 3.79 -8.98 13.41
N THR A 190 3.86 -7.66 13.50
CA THR A 190 3.74 -6.94 14.77
C THR A 190 2.97 -5.65 14.59
N VAL A 191 2.05 -5.35 15.50
CA VAL A 191 1.50 -4.00 15.68
C VAL A 191 2.00 -3.46 17.00
N ASP A 192 2.72 -2.35 16.96
CA ASP A 192 3.44 -1.82 18.11
C ASP A 192 3.10 -0.34 18.38
N SER A 193 2.55 -0.07 19.55
CA SER A 193 2.26 1.24 20.10
C SER A 193 3.00 1.47 21.42
N TYR A 194 4.13 0.79 21.67
CA TYR A 194 4.91 0.82 22.92
C TYR A 194 5.68 2.13 23.10
N THR A 195 4.94 3.23 23.17
CA THR A 195 5.41 4.56 23.52
C THR A 195 4.27 5.24 24.24
N ASP A 196 4.47 5.48 25.53
CA ASP A 196 3.49 6.18 26.36
C ASP A 196 3.56 7.68 26.12
N HIS A 197 2.38 8.31 26.03
CA HIS A 197 2.25 9.76 26.01
C HIS A 197 1.53 10.20 27.27
N TYR A 198 1.86 11.38 27.79
CA TYR A 198 1.24 11.90 29.00
C TYR A 198 -0.30 12.00 28.84
N GLY A 199 -1.06 11.29 29.70
CA GLY A 199 -2.52 11.18 29.59
C GLY A 199 -3.00 9.77 29.27
N THR A 200 -4.29 9.59 29.03
CA THR A 200 -4.85 8.29 28.61
C THR A 200 -5.24 8.37 27.14
N HIS A 201 -4.65 7.51 26.32
CA HIS A 201 -4.88 7.52 24.88
C HIS A 201 -5.24 6.14 24.38
N THR A 202 -6.15 6.09 23.42
CA THR A 202 -6.54 4.84 22.76
C THR A 202 -6.26 4.92 21.27
N ARG A 203 -5.46 4.00 20.73
CA ARG A 203 -5.24 3.82 19.30
C ARG A 203 -6.03 2.60 18.86
N THR A 204 -6.93 2.76 17.90
CA THR A 204 -7.93 1.73 17.58
C THR A 204 -7.64 1.04 16.24
N ILE A 205 -7.75 -0.28 16.24
CA ILE A 205 -7.99 -1.12 15.05
C ILE A 205 -9.50 -1.40 15.03
N SER A 206 -10.20 -1.02 13.96
CA SER A 206 -11.67 -1.03 13.95
C SER A 206 -12.26 -1.64 12.68
N ALA A 207 -12.89 -2.81 12.80
CA ALA A 207 -13.73 -3.40 11.77
C ALA A 207 -15.22 -3.32 12.18
N THR A 208 -16.03 -2.62 11.41
CA THR A 208 -17.46 -2.42 11.73
C THR A 208 -18.36 -2.56 10.52
N ASN A 209 -19.66 -2.79 10.73
CA ASN A 209 -20.69 -2.75 9.69
C ASN A 209 -20.40 -3.68 8.48
N GLY A 210 -19.84 -4.87 8.74
CA GLY A 210 -19.43 -5.83 7.70
C GLY A 210 -18.03 -5.62 7.12
N GLY A 211 -17.26 -4.66 7.64
CA GLY A 211 -15.88 -4.42 7.24
C GLY A 211 -14.93 -5.54 7.70
N PHE A 212 -13.87 -5.76 6.93
CA PHE A 212 -12.88 -6.80 7.21
C PHE A 212 -11.46 -6.23 7.26
N ILE A 213 -10.70 -6.62 8.27
CA ILE A 213 -9.28 -6.31 8.40
C ILE A 213 -8.52 -7.64 8.51
N ASP A 214 -7.65 -7.92 7.55
CA ASP A 214 -6.72 -9.04 7.61
C ASP A 214 -5.43 -8.63 8.31
N LEU A 215 -5.22 -9.17 9.51
CA LEU A 215 -3.95 -9.14 10.25
C LEU A 215 -3.50 -10.57 10.56
N SER A 216 -3.83 -11.53 9.68
CA SER A 216 -3.59 -12.97 9.88
C SER A 216 -2.11 -13.31 10.07
N GLY A 217 -1.19 -12.45 9.65
CA GLY A 217 0.26 -12.59 9.90
C GLY A 217 0.73 -12.08 11.26
N VAL A 218 -0.10 -11.32 12.00
CA VAL A 218 0.31 -10.68 13.25
C VAL A 218 0.46 -11.74 14.34
N THR A 219 1.67 -11.83 14.90
CA THR A 219 1.98 -12.71 16.04
C THR A 219 2.10 -11.95 17.36
N LEU A 220 2.33 -10.63 17.31
CA LEU A 220 2.43 -9.75 18.48
C LEU A 220 1.58 -8.49 18.32
N LEU A 221 0.70 -8.25 19.30
CA LEU A 221 0.04 -6.96 19.52
C LEU A 221 0.59 -6.31 20.79
N ARG A 222 1.08 -5.07 20.67
CA ARG A 222 1.69 -4.36 21.79
C ARG A 222 1.12 -2.96 21.99
N GLY A 223 0.53 -2.73 23.15
CA GLY A 223 0.08 -1.41 23.62
C GLY A 223 1.18 -0.62 24.34
N GLY A 224 0.84 0.55 24.89
CA GLY A 224 1.75 1.30 25.76
C GLY A 224 2.10 0.55 27.05
N SER A 225 3.13 1.01 27.77
CA SER A 225 3.60 0.37 29.00
C SER A 225 2.89 0.87 30.26
N GLY A 226 2.23 2.04 30.19
CA GLY A 226 1.62 2.69 31.35
C GLY A 226 2.59 3.37 32.32
N THR A 227 3.87 3.48 31.98
CA THR A 227 4.93 3.85 32.94
C THR A 227 5.32 5.34 32.90
N TYR A 228 5.03 6.05 31.80
CA TYR A 228 5.40 7.47 31.63
C TYR A 228 4.27 8.45 31.98
N GLY A 229 3.53 8.19 33.08
CA GLY A 229 2.42 9.05 33.51
C GLY A 229 1.20 9.05 32.58
N GLY A 230 1.13 8.09 31.67
CA GLY A 230 0.01 7.91 30.75
C GLY A 230 -0.28 6.46 30.41
N LEU A 231 -1.54 6.17 30.08
CA LEU A 231 -2.06 4.86 29.69
C LEU A 231 -2.37 4.90 28.19
N ASP A 232 -1.36 4.64 27.37
CA ASP A 232 -1.53 4.44 25.93
C ASP A 232 -1.94 2.99 25.69
N ARG A 233 -3.08 2.77 25.04
CA ARG A 233 -3.58 1.43 24.73
C ARG A 233 -3.83 1.22 23.24
N VAL A 234 -3.65 -0.01 22.78
CA VAL A 234 -4.21 -0.48 21.51
C VAL A 234 -5.56 -1.11 21.78
N ARG A 235 -6.59 -0.69 21.05
CA ARG A 235 -7.92 -1.28 21.15
C ARG A 235 -8.31 -1.95 19.85
N VAL A 236 -8.75 -3.20 19.90
CA VAL A 236 -9.33 -3.91 18.75
C VAL A 236 -10.84 -3.91 18.88
N VAL A 237 -11.53 -3.40 17.87
CA VAL A 237 -13.00 -3.34 17.81
C VAL A 237 -13.48 -4.09 16.57
N ALA A 238 -14.26 -5.14 16.79
CA ALA A 238 -14.95 -5.88 15.74
C ALA A 238 -16.44 -5.99 16.12
N THR A 239 -17.30 -5.18 15.50
CA THR A 239 -18.73 -5.10 15.85
C THR A 239 -19.62 -4.97 14.62
N THR A 240 -20.93 -5.20 14.78
CA THR A 240 -21.93 -5.07 13.70
C THR A 240 -21.53 -5.84 12.43
N GLY A 241 -21.13 -7.10 12.61
CA GLY A 241 -20.71 -7.98 11.51
C GLY A 241 -19.31 -7.69 10.95
N GLY A 242 -18.57 -6.72 11.50
CA GLY A 242 -17.16 -6.52 11.17
C GLY A 242 -16.27 -7.61 11.77
N ALA A 243 -15.12 -7.86 11.14
CA ALA A 243 -14.16 -8.87 11.56
C ALA A 243 -12.71 -8.38 11.42
N VAL A 244 -11.88 -8.74 12.40
CA VAL A 244 -10.43 -8.57 12.37
C VAL A 244 -9.82 -9.96 12.47
N ASP A 245 -9.09 -10.40 11.44
CA ASP A 245 -8.39 -11.68 11.47
C ASP A 245 -7.06 -11.53 12.22
N LEU A 246 -6.92 -12.27 13.32
CA LEU A 246 -5.73 -12.35 14.15
C LEU A 246 -5.34 -13.82 14.38
N ALA A 247 -5.60 -14.70 13.41
CA ALA A 247 -5.45 -16.14 13.55
C ALA A 247 -4.06 -16.60 14.01
N SER A 248 -3.00 -15.83 13.71
CA SER A 248 -1.62 -16.13 14.12
C SER A 248 -1.18 -15.44 15.41
N LEU A 249 -2.07 -14.74 16.13
CA LEU A 249 -1.70 -13.99 17.33
C LEU A 249 -1.21 -14.92 18.44
N GLN A 250 0.00 -14.68 18.92
CA GLN A 250 0.65 -15.49 19.95
C GLN A 250 0.90 -14.71 21.25
N GLN A 251 1.15 -13.41 21.13
CA GLN A 251 1.55 -12.57 22.25
C GLN A 251 0.82 -11.24 22.27
N ILE A 252 0.46 -10.82 23.49
CA ILE A 252 -0.09 -9.51 23.79
C ILE A 252 0.77 -8.88 24.90
N ASP A 253 1.30 -7.69 24.63
CA ASP A 253 2.13 -6.92 25.56
C ASP A 253 1.51 -5.55 25.87
N GLY A 254 1.72 -5.04 27.07
CA GLY A 254 1.25 -3.71 27.47
C GLY A 254 -0.28 -3.61 27.53
N TYR A 255 -0.81 -2.40 27.37
CA TYR A 255 -2.26 -2.17 27.42
C TYR A 255 -2.92 -2.45 26.06
N VAL A 256 -3.50 -3.64 25.91
CA VAL A 256 -4.32 -4.03 24.75
C VAL A 256 -5.72 -4.44 25.22
N THR A 257 -6.77 -4.00 24.52
CA THR A 257 -8.18 -4.29 24.86
C THR A 257 -9.03 -4.63 23.65
#